data_AF-A0A969NUQ4-F1
#
_entry.id   AF-A0A969NUQ4-F1
#
_cell.length_a   1.000
_cell.length_b   1.000
_cell.length_c   1.000
_cell.angle_alpha   90.00
_cell.angle_beta   90.00
_cell.angle_gamma   90.00
#
_symmetry.space_group_name_H-M   'P 1'
#
loop_
_entity.id
_entity.type
_entity.pdbx_description
1 polymer ?
#
loop_
_entity_poly.entity_id
_entity_poly.type
_entity_poly.pdbx_seq_one_letter_code
_entity_poly.pdbx_strand_id
1 'polypeptide(L)'
;MELLTDEKIGFDENASYIVEEFMNDLAEVMGMETFRKPETHISPKYGFSGWLPGKEENGKANAIHTYVWDDREPSFWSIDISTTAENLKKKVSQIIEFTRQKLSPYEIVYKTSQAPGDWKELDESIIRQRLSFLAKMKDGFNQENVANFFSRYLRCS
;
A
#
# COMPACT_ATOMS: atom_id res chain seq x y z
N MET A 1 12.81 37.56 21.30
CA MET A 1 13.23 36.57 20.29
C MET A 1 13.13 35.22 20.97
N GLU A 2 11.90 34.72 21.12
CA GLU A 2 11.65 33.39 21.65
C GLU A 2 11.90 32.38 20.54
N LEU A 3 12.79 31.43 20.82
CA LEU A 3 13.00 30.26 20.00
C LEU A 3 11.74 29.41 20.11
N LEU A 4 10.99 29.31 19.01
CA LEU A 4 9.90 28.36 18.87
C LEU A 4 10.48 26.96 19.08
N THR A 5 10.04 26.34 20.18
CA THR A 5 10.35 24.97 20.57
C THR A 5 9.89 24.00 19.49
N ASP A 6 10.66 22.94 19.28
CA ASP A 6 10.35 21.78 18.44
C ASP A 6 8.89 21.32 18.59
N GLU A 7 7.97 21.87 17.81
CA GLU A 7 6.69 21.24 17.56
C GLU A 7 7.00 20.00 16.72
N LYS A 8 7.06 18.85 17.39
CA LYS A 8 6.85 17.56 16.74
C LYS A 8 5.53 17.69 15.98
N ILE A 9 5.62 17.92 14.67
CA ILE A 9 4.49 17.93 13.76
C ILE A 9 3.75 16.62 13.99
N GLY A 10 2.57 16.73 14.60
CA GLY A 10 1.79 15.60 15.05
C GLY A 10 1.42 14.73 13.87
N PHE A 11 1.59 13.41 14.05
CA PHE A 11 1.04 12.40 13.16
C PHE A 11 -0.48 12.55 13.09
N ASP A 12 -0.95 13.24 12.07
CA ASP A 12 -2.34 13.63 11.82
C ASP A 12 -3.15 12.49 11.18
N GLU A 13 -4.46 12.45 11.44
CA GLU A 13 -5.50 11.69 10.72
C GLU A 13 -5.32 11.74 9.19
N ASN A 14 -4.78 12.84 8.66
CA ASN A 14 -4.43 13.01 7.24
C ASN A 14 -3.47 11.95 6.69
N ALA A 15 -2.62 11.35 7.52
CA ALA A 15 -1.73 10.28 7.08
C ALA A 15 -2.46 8.94 6.84
N SER A 16 -3.54 8.69 7.59
CA SER A 16 -4.43 7.54 7.36
C SER A 16 -5.09 7.63 5.99
N TYR A 17 -5.56 8.82 5.62
CA TYR A 17 -6.23 9.06 4.35
C TYR A 17 -5.38 8.67 3.14
N ILE A 18 -4.07 8.91 3.17
CA ILE A 18 -3.16 8.57 2.07
C ILE A 18 -3.01 7.05 1.91
N VAL A 19 -2.89 6.33 3.03
CA VAL A 19 -2.83 4.86 3.01
C VAL A 19 -4.16 4.29 2.51
N GLU A 20 -5.28 4.85 2.97
CA GLU A 20 -6.61 4.45 2.51
C GLU A 20 -6.79 4.69 1.01
N GLU A 21 -6.47 5.88 0.51
CA GLU A 21 -6.54 6.24 -0.91
C GLU A 21 -5.66 5.33 -1.76
N PHE A 22 -4.40 5.14 -1.37
CA PHE A 22 -3.48 4.22 -2.04
C PHE A 22 -4.07 2.80 -2.16
N MET A 23 -4.66 2.30 -1.08
CA MET A 23 -5.23 0.95 -1.04
C MET A 23 -6.49 0.83 -1.89
N ASN A 24 -7.34 1.85 -1.92
CA ASN A 24 -8.51 1.88 -2.78
C ASN A 24 -8.11 1.91 -4.26
N ASP A 25 -7.19 2.80 -4.65
CA ASP A 25 -6.68 2.87 -6.02
C ASP A 25 -6.01 1.55 -6.45
N LEU A 26 -5.24 0.93 -5.55
CA LEU A 26 -4.63 -0.37 -5.82
C LEU A 26 -5.67 -1.47 -6.00
N ALA A 27 -6.78 -1.44 -5.25
CA ALA A 27 -7.88 -2.37 -5.44
C ALA A 27 -8.54 -2.20 -6.82
N GLU A 28 -8.69 -0.96 -7.32
CA GLU A 28 -9.17 -0.70 -8.67
C GLU A 28 -8.22 -1.26 -9.74
N VAL A 29 -6.91 -1.02 -9.60
CA VAL A 29 -5.88 -1.59 -10.50
C VAL A 29 -6.00 -3.11 -10.53
N MET A 30 -6.24 -3.74 -9.39
CA MET A 30 -6.41 -5.19 -9.25
C MET A 30 -7.74 -5.73 -9.78
N GLY A 31 -8.73 -4.88 -10.08
CA GLY A 31 -10.09 -5.34 -10.38
C GLY A 31 -10.74 -6.03 -9.17
N MET A 32 -10.47 -5.51 -7.98
CA MET A 32 -10.92 -6.06 -6.70
C MET A 32 -12.18 -5.34 -6.20
N GLU A 33 -13.25 -6.10 -5.97
CA GLU A 33 -14.41 -5.61 -5.23
C GLU A 33 -14.10 -5.66 -3.74
N THR A 34 -14.09 -4.52 -3.06
CA THR A 34 -13.76 -4.43 -1.64
C THR A 34 -14.98 -4.76 -0.78
N PHE A 35 -14.78 -5.49 0.33
CA PHE A 35 -15.88 -5.79 1.26
C PHE A 35 -16.19 -4.63 2.21
N ARG A 36 -15.21 -3.74 2.40
CA ARG A 36 -15.24 -2.61 3.31
C ARG A 36 -14.15 -1.61 2.95
N LYS A 37 -14.16 -0.47 3.63
CA LYS A 37 -13.06 0.50 3.57
C LYS A 37 -11.77 -0.10 4.16
N PRO A 38 -10.58 0.41 3.76
CA PRO A 38 -9.33 -0.03 4.35
C PRO A 38 -9.32 0.20 5.86
N GLU A 39 -8.83 -0.78 6.62
CA GLU A 39 -8.55 -0.64 8.04
C GLU A 39 -7.10 -0.21 8.21
N THR A 40 -6.90 0.98 8.76
CA THR A 40 -5.58 1.56 8.99
C THR A 40 -5.27 1.64 10.47
N HIS A 41 -3.98 1.58 10.78
CA HIS A 41 -3.49 1.77 12.14
C HIS A 41 -2.14 2.47 12.08
N ILE A 42 -1.96 3.42 12.99
CA ILE A 42 -0.71 4.15 13.16
C ILE A 42 -0.07 3.75 14.50
N SER A 43 1.21 3.39 14.44
CA SER A 43 2.02 3.15 15.62
C SER A 43 3.20 4.12 15.66
N PRO A 44 3.41 4.84 16.78
CA PRO A 44 4.63 5.62 16.99
C PRO A 44 5.91 4.78 16.91
N LYS A 45 5.81 3.46 17.15
CA LYS A 45 6.95 2.53 17.12
C LYS A 45 7.14 1.86 15.76
N TYR A 46 6.05 1.55 15.05
CA TYR A 46 6.06 0.68 13.88
C TYR A 46 5.59 1.34 12.57
N GLY A 47 5.27 2.64 12.59
CA GLY A 47 4.77 3.37 11.42
C GLY A 47 3.30 3.05 11.12
N PHE A 48 2.94 3.09 9.84
CA PHE A 48 1.56 2.82 9.40
C PHE A 48 1.40 1.38 8.96
N SER A 49 0.21 0.84 9.19
CA SER A 49 -0.24 -0.42 8.60
C SER A 49 -1.65 -0.28 8.05
N GLY A 50 -1.95 -1.01 6.98
CA GLY A 50 -3.27 -1.04 6.37
C GLY A 50 -3.67 -2.45 5.93
N TRP A 51 -4.96 -2.77 6.05
CA TRP A 51 -5.54 -4.00 5.55
C TRP A 51 -6.87 -3.76 4.81
N LEU A 52 -6.98 -4.29 3.60
CA LEU A 52 -8.17 -4.21 2.76
C LEU A 52 -8.53 -5.60 2.23
N PRO A 53 -9.62 -6.22 2.72
CA PRO A 53 -10.13 -7.48 2.19
C PRO A 53 -11.15 -7.25 1.07
N GLY A 54 -11.24 -8.22 0.15
CA GLY A 54 -12.15 -8.16 -0.98
C GLY A 54 -12.22 -9.48 -1.74
N LYS A 55 -12.71 -9.40 -2.97
CA LYS A 55 -12.74 -10.51 -3.94
C LYS A 55 -12.41 -10.02 -5.34
N GLU A 56 -11.91 -10.94 -6.16
CA GLU A 56 -11.75 -10.77 -7.60
C GLU A 56 -13.10 -10.92 -8.32
N GLU A 57 -13.16 -10.52 -9.60
CA GLU A 57 -14.35 -10.65 -10.46
C GLU A 57 -14.90 -12.10 -10.50
N ASN A 58 -14.03 -13.10 -10.41
CA ASN A 58 -14.40 -14.52 -10.37
C ASN A 58 -14.91 -15.00 -8.98
N GLY A 59 -15.11 -14.08 -8.04
CA GLY A 59 -15.59 -14.35 -6.69
C GLY A 59 -14.53 -14.84 -5.70
N LYS A 60 -13.28 -15.08 -6.12
CA LYS A 60 -12.22 -15.57 -5.24
C LYS A 60 -11.73 -14.46 -4.32
N ALA A 61 -11.66 -14.76 -3.02
CA ALA A 61 -11.22 -13.80 -2.01
C ALA A 61 -9.76 -13.37 -2.25
N ASN A 62 -9.50 -12.07 -2.08
CA ASN A 62 -8.19 -11.45 -2.18
C ASN A 62 -8.00 -10.45 -1.03
N ALA A 63 -6.77 -9.97 -0.85
CA ALA A 63 -6.48 -8.96 0.16
C ALA A 63 -5.24 -8.14 -0.19
N ILE A 64 -5.24 -6.90 0.25
CA ILE A 64 -4.08 -5.99 0.23
C ILE A 64 -3.68 -5.73 1.69
N HIS A 65 -2.41 -5.93 1.99
CA HIS A 65 -1.76 -5.59 3.25
C HIS A 65 -0.66 -4.57 2.95
N THR A 66 -0.49 -3.60 3.84
CA THR A 66 0.58 -2.64 3.66
C THR A 66 1.19 -2.17 4.97
N TYR A 67 2.48 -1.84 4.94
CA TYR A 67 3.25 -1.32 6.05
C TYR A 67 4.12 -0.16 5.55
N VAL A 68 4.07 0.99 6.20
CA VAL A 68 4.85 2.17 5.84
C VAL A 68 5.77 2.52 6.98
N TRP A 69 7.07 2.45 6.68
CA TRP A 69 8.15 2.96 7.50
C TRP A 69 8.51 4.35 6.95
N ASP A 70 7.89 5.35 7.55
CA ASP A 70 7.83 6.78 7.23
C ASP A 70 9.19 7.51 7.13
N ASP A 71 9.52 8.41 8.06
CA ASP A 71 10.76 9.18 8.15
C ASP A 71 11.88 8.42 8.88
N ARG A 72 11.56 7.23 9.38
CA ARG A 72 12.53 6.29 9.95
C ARG A 72 13.45 5.74 8.86
N GLU A 73 14.71 5.47 9.22
CA GLU A 73 15.71 4.94 8.31
C GLU A 73 15.88 3.41 8.46
N PRO A 74 15.80 2.63 7.36
CA PRO A 74 15.48 3.06 6.00
C PRO A 74 13.99 3.40 5.84
N SER A 75 13.68 4.41 5.02
CA SER A 75 12.29 4.70 4.64
C SER A 75 11.82 3.70 3.58
N PHE A 76 10.71 3.01 3.86
CA PHE A 76 10.17 2.03 2.93
C PHE A 76 8.65 1.87 3.05
N TRP A 77 8.04 1.46 1.95
CA TRP A 77 6.65 1.03 1.89
C TRP A 77 6.61 -0.43 1.44
N SER A 78 6.17 -1.32 2.33
CA SER A 78 5.95 -2.73 2.06
C SER A 78 4.50 -2.95 1.68
N ILE A 79 4.26 -3.61 0.55
CA ILE A 79 2.92 -3.93 0.06
C ILE A 79 2.86 -5.42 -0.25
N ASP A 80 1.82 -6.05 0.29
CA ASP A 80 1.56 -7.48 0.21
C ASP A 80 0.18 -7.71 -0.40
N ILE A 81 0.15 -8.35 -1.56
CA ILE A 81 -1.09 -8.62 -2.29
C ILE A 81 -1.29 -10.13 -2.36
N SER A 82 -2.41 -10.59 -1.81
CA SER A 82 -2.88 -11.97 -1.92
C SER A 82 -3.94 -12.06 -3.01
N THR A 83 -3.64 -12.76 -4.10
CA THR A 83 -4.51 -12.85 -5.29
C THR A 83 -4.35 -14.21 -5.98
N THR A 84 -5.20 -14.53 -6.95
CA THR A 84 -5.06 -15.75 -7.75
C THR A 84 -3.86 -15.67 -8.68
N ALA A 85 -3.32 -16.85 -9.04
CA ALA A 85 -2.24 -16.94 -10.03
C ALA A 85 -2.59 -16.30 -11.38
N GLU A 86 -3.84 -16.42 -11.82
CA GLU A 86 -4.31 -15.84 -13.07
C GLU A 86 -4.33 -14.31 -12.99
N ASN A 87 -4.90 -13.76 -11.92
CA ASN A 87 -4.97 -12.31 -11.75
C ASN A 87 -3.57 -11.69 -11.61
N LEU A 88 -2.67 -12.32 -10.83
CA LEU A 88 -1.29 -11.85 -10.71
C LEU A 88 -0.58 -11.77 -12.07
N LYS A 89 -0.71 -12.81 -12.91
CA LYS A 89 -0.12 -12.81 -14.26
C LYS A 89 -0.63 -11.64 -15.12
N LYS A 90 -1.91 -11.27 -14.98
CA LYS A 90 -2.51 -10.16 -15.74
C LYS A 90 -2.15 -8.79 -15.18
N LYS A 91 -2.01 -8.67 -13.86
CA LYS A 91 -1.98 -7.38 -13.14
C LYS A 91 -0.61 -6.96 -12.63
N VAL A 92 0.38 -7.86 -12.53
CA VAL A 92 1.68 -7.55 -11.90
C VAL A 92 2.36 -6.31 -12.50
N SER A 93 2.40 -6.17 -13.82
CA SER A 93 3.01 -5.00 -14.47
C SER A 93 2.23 -3.71 -14.19
N GLN A 94 0.90 -3.79 -14.12
CA GLN A 94 0.04 -2.65 -13.80
C GLN A 94 0.22 -2.22 -12.34
N ILE A 95 0.35 -3.18 -11.42
CA ILE A 95 0.61 -2.91 -9.99
C ILE A 95 1.97 -2.22 -9.80
N ILE A 96 3.01 -2.72 -10.47
CA ILE A 96 4.35 -2.12 -10.39
C ILE A 96 4.35 -0.70 -10.94
N GLU A 97 3.70 -0.48 -12.09
CA GLU A 97 3.64 0.84 -12.71
C GLU A 97 2.80 1.82 -11.89
N PHE A 98 1.63 1.39 -11.40
CA PHE A 98 0.82 2.15 -10.45
C PHE A 98 1.64 2.57 -9.24
N THR A 99 2.34 1.63 -8.60
CA THR A 99 3.18 1.90 -7.43
C THR A 99 4.27 2.92 -7.77
N ARG A 100 4.92 2.77 -8.93
CA ARG A 100 5.96 3.71 -9.37
C ARG A 100 5.41 5.12 -9.54
N GLN A 101 4.23 5.25 -10.15
CA GLN A 101 3.59 6.54 -10.38
C GLN A 101 3.06 7.16 -9.08
N LYS A 102 2.37 6.35 -8.25
CA LYS A 102 1.72 6.80 -7.01
C LYS A 102 2.73 7.07 -5.89
N LEU A 103 3.85 6.36 -5.82
CA LEU A 103 4.83 6.57 -4.73
C LEU A 103 6.14 7.24 -5.19
N SER A 104 6.45 7.25 -6.49
CA SER A 104 7.75 7.74 -7.00
C SER A 104 8.97 7.23 -6.22
N PRO A 105 9.06 5.91 -5.93
CA PRO A 105 10.14 5.38 -5.10
C PRO A 105 11.48 5.41 -5.84
N TYR A 106 12.57 5.49 -5.08
CA TYR A 106 13.92 5.37 -5.63
C TYR A 106 14.21 3.94 -6.13
N GLU A 107 13.67 2.93 -5.45
CA GLU A 107 13.84 1.53 -5.82
C GLU A 107 12.54 0.75 -5.54
N ILE A 108 12.16 -0.12 -6.47
CA ILE A 108 11.10 -1.12 -6.25
C ILE A 108 11.74 -2.51 -6.32
N VAL A 109 11.65 -3.26 -5.22
CA VAL A 109 12.02 -4.67 -5.17
C VAL A 109 10.77 -5.48 -4.99
N TYR A 110 10.41 -6.34 -5.95
CA TYR A 110 9.24 -7.21 -5.84
C TYR A 110 9.60 -8.69 -5.97
N LYS A 111 8.80 -9.52 -5.32
CA LYS A 111 8.86 -10.99 -5.40
C LYS A 111 7.45 -11.54 -5.52
N THR A 112 7.31 -12.53 -6.39
CA THR A 112 6.10 -13.36 -6.46
C THR A 112 6.40 -14.71 -5.84
N SER A 113 5.53 -15.18 -4.96
CA SER A 113 5.59 -16.55 -4.46
C SER A 113 4.22 -17.20 -4.58
N GLN A 114 4.23 -18.51 -4.82
CA GLN A 114 3.05 -19.32 -4.58
C GLN A 114 2.99 -19.56 -3.07
N ALA A 115 1.86 -19.21 -2.45
CA ALA A 115 1.68 -19.56 -1.05
C ALA A 115 1.56 -21.09 -0.95
N PRO A 116 2.32 -21.77 -0.08
CA PRO A 116 1.97 -23.13 0.30
C PRO A 116 0.56 -23.07 0.92
N GLY A 117 -0.38 -23.93 0.49
CA GLY A 117 -1.69 -24.03 1.17
C GLY A 117 -1.43 -24.28 2.67
N ASP A 118 -2.02 -23.56 3.62
CA ASP A 118 -3.41 -23.15 3.81
C ASP A 118 -3.49 -21.98 4.84
N TRP A 119 -4.48 -21.07 4.77
CA TRP A 119 -4.78 -20.08 5.84
C TRP A 119 -6.14 -20.39 6.46
N LYS A 120 -6.42 -21.68 6.70
CA LYS A 120 -7.64 -22.28 7.27
C LYS A 120 -8.93 -21.49 7.00
N GLU A 121 -9.56 -21.86 5.89
CA GLU A 121 -10.92 -21.48 5.45
C GLU A 121 -11.08 -20.08 4.85
N LEU A 122 -10.77 -20.00 3.54
CA LEU A 122 -11.50 -19.19 2.54
C LEU A 122 -11.41 -19.93 1.19
N ASP A 123 -12.14 -21.05 1.15
CA ASP A 123 -12.53 -21.96 0.04
C ASP A 123 -11.45 -22.79 -0.71
N GLU A 124 -11.73 -24.08 -0.91
CA GLU A 124 -10.81 -25.21 -1.17
C GLU A 124 -10.18 -25.29 -2.58
N SER A 125 -10.38 -24.29 -3.46
CA SER A 125 -9.88 -24.35 -4.86
C SER A 125 -8.95 -23.20 -5.28
N ILE A 126 -8.39 -22.43 -4.35
CA ILE A 126 -7.64 -21.20 -4.67
C ILE A 126 -6.11 -21.42 -4.62
N ILE A 127 -5.46 -21.40 -5.78
CA ILE A 127 -4.01 -21.14 -5.88
C ILE A 127 -3.79 -19.66 -5.55
N ARG A 128 -3.41 -19.37 -4.30
CA ARG A 128 -3.03 -18.00 -3.87
C ARG A 128 -1.56 -17.76 -4.21
N GLN A 129 -1.30 -16.66 -4.91
CA GLN A 129 0.04 -16.10 -5.03
C GLN A 129 0.14 -14.82 -4.19
N ARG A 130 1.31 -14.62 -3.61
CA ARG A 130 1.66 -13.39 -2.89
C ARG A 130 2.59 -12.59 -3.78
N LEU A 131 2.24 -11.33 -4.02
CA LEU A 131 3.18 -10.32 -4.48
C LEU A 131 3.60 -9.51 -3.25
N SER A 132 4.87 -9.61 -2.88
CA SER A 132 5.47 -8.76 -1.86
C SER A 132 6.43 -7.82 -2.54
N PHE A 133 6.33 -6.53 -2.26
CA PHE A 133 7.34 -5.61 -2.72
C PHE A 133 7.65 -4.51 -1.71
N LEU A 134 8.89 -4.07 -1.77
CA LEU A 134 9.44 -2.98 -1.00
C LEU A 134 9.72 -1.83 -1.97
N ALA A 135 9.01 -0.73 -1.77
CA ALA A 135 9.31 0.54 -2.38
C ALA A 135 10.21 1.33 -1.41
N LYS A 136 11.47 1.54 -1.76
CA LYS A 136 12.39 2.36 -0.96
C LYS A 136 12.27 3.81 -1.37
N MET A 137 12.09 4.68 -0.38
CA MET A 137 11.91 6.11 -0.60
C MET A 137 13.24 6.81 -0.37
N LYS A 138 13.57 7.79 -1.22
CA LYS A 138 14.83 8.56 -1.11
C LYS A 138 14.80 9.53 0.07
N ASP A 139 13.63 10.12 0.28
CA ASP A 139 13.31 11.03 1.36
C ASP A 139 12.09 10.42 2.07
N GLY A 140 12.06 10.48 3.40
CA GLY A 140 11.00 9.88 4.21
C GLY A 140 9.58 10.36 3.87
N PHE A 141 8.58 9.73 4.48
CA PHE A 141 7.19 10.18 4.44
C PHE A 141 7.04 11.48 5.25
N ASN A 142 7.47 12.61 4.68
CA ASN A 142 7.14 13.93 5.18
C ASN A 142 5.77 14.32 4.60
N GLN A 143 4.86 14.83 5.43
CA GLN A 143 3.58 15.42 4.99
C GLN A 143 3.78 16.44 3.86
N GLU A 144 4.92 17.10 3.78
CA GLU A 144 5.29 18.00 2.68
C GLU A 144 5.57 17.26 1.36
N ASN A 145 6.15 16.05 1.40
CA ASN A 145 6.32 15.20 0.20
C ASN A 145 4.98 14.65 -0.27
N VAL A 146 4.05 14.39 0.65
CA VAL A 146 2.67 14.02 0.33
C VAL A 146 1.89 15.24 -0.18
N ALA A 147 2.05 16.41 0.42
CA ALA A 147 1.46 17.66 -0.07
C ALA A 147 2.01 18.00 -1.46
N ASN A 148 3.30 17.76 -1.70
CA ASN A 148 3.92 17.87 -3.03
C ASN A 148 3.37 16.82 -4.02
N PHE A 149 3.10 15.59 -3.55
CA PHE A 149 2.43 14.54 -4.32
C PHE A 149 1.01 14.95 -4.74
N PHE A 150 0.19 15.48 -3.84
CA PHE A 150 -1.14 16.02 -4.15
C PHE A 150 -1.09 17.29 -5.01
N SER A 151 -0.11 18.18 -4.80
CA SER A 151 0.04 19.41 -5.58
C SER A 151 0.38 19.17 -7.06
N ARG A 152 1.00 18.03 -7.37
CA ARG A 152 1.30 17.59 -8.75
C ARG A 152 0.07 16.98 -9.42
N TYR A 153 -0.81 16.31 -8.67
CA TYR A 153 -2.03 15.71 -9.21
C TYR A 153 -3.12 16.78 -9.48
N LEU A 154 -3.22 17.82 -8.65
CA LEU A 154 -4.17 18.93 -8.81
C LEU A 154 -3.76 20.00 -9.85
N ARG A 155 -2.61 19.85 -10.52
CA ARG A 155 -2.19 20.74 -11.62
C ARG A 155 -2.42 20.14 -13.02
N CYS A 156 -2.99 18.94 -13.10
CA CYS A 156 -3.42 18.29 -14.33
C CYS A 156 -4.93 17.99 -14.26
N SER A 157 -5.73 19.04 -14.12
CA SER A 157 -7.18 19.05 -14.34
C SER A 157 -7.58 20.38 -14.95
#